data_AF-A0A419JMG4-F1
#
_entry.id   AF-A0A419JMG4-F1
#
_cell.length_a   1.000
_cell.length_b   1.000
_cell.length_c   1.000
_cell.angle_alpha   90.00
_cell.angle_beta   90.00
_cell.angle_gamma   90.00
#
_symmetry.space_group_name_H-M   'P 1'
#
loop_
_entity.id
_entity.type
_entity.pdbx_description
1 polymer ?
#
loop_
_entity_poly.entity_id
_entity_poly.type
_entity_poly.pdbx_seq_one_letter_code
_entity_poly.pdbx_strand_id
1 'polypeptide(L)'
;MPRDEGFKEVRRGLRILRKRADAGQREFADRMLAICELMREFRPVDLGTIENGAWEIISRELVPALADIEAGSRIKNIKGIDDRIWVESLKNRLQNLMLKGDVLTGQLGENSREYHIVRREIAEIKRATAILDEMSGEAILERLEGYLKDGCIPVNDPEKEFKEVLEVNPMDYTALINLLSFFEQRERDEELIEIGTQIASYYPEDLVARAKLIDALIRVSDYDKALELAKDGIKLSMDHDPSDRRAWNRYVSREDFDNFIWRVNRLRELESSHGEDLDPEVYELLKTTLRGSPAIEDVPEALSTIEDDLAKRAMIYGMRHVDPRIVGLFAGKIVECGEKMVPYLKDEIITDGSLNKRNRVIAFDCLSKMKGVEAAYNLLLELLESDDEDLASTAGLGLGFFGDKRAKERLLEKREQMSGEYRLRLDLAVSLLEEGSGT
;
A
#
# COMPACT_ATOMS: atom_id res chain seq x y z
N MET A 1 10.24 -10.33 -24.13
CA MET A 1 9.38 -10.70 -25.28
C MET A 1 10.22 -10.75 -26.55
N PRO A 2 10.20 -11.85 -27.33
CA PRO A 2 10.78 -11.91 -28.66
C PRO A 2 9.86 -11.12 -29.62
N ARG A 3 9.95 -9.78 -29.55
CA ARG A 3 8.88 -8.86 -29.95
C ARG A 3 8.85 -8.48 -31.44
N ASP A 4 9.73 -9.03 -32.29
CA ASP A 4 10.00 -8.36 -33.56
C ASP A 4 9.72 -9.18 -34.84
N GLU A 5 10.03 -10.48 -34.93
CA GLU A 5 9.83 -11.20 -36.21
C GLU A 5 8.36 -11.57 -36.47
N GLY A 6 7.72 -12.32 -35.56
CA GLY A 6 6.31 -12.70 -35.74
C GLY A 6 5.36 -11.49 -35.84
N PHE A 7 5.67 -10.41 -35.12
CA PHE A 7 4.90 -9.16 -35.19
C PHE A 7 5.04 -8.46 -36.55
N LYS A 8 6.24 -8.47 -37.13
CA LYS A 8 6.50 -7.89 -38.47
C LYS A 8 5.83 -8.71 -39.56
N GLU A 9 5.84 -10.04 -39.45
CA GLU A 9 5.21 -10.97 -40.40
C GLU A 9 3.68 -10.80 -40.40
N VAL A 10 3.04 -10.89 -39.23
CA VAL A 10 1.59 -10.69 -39.08
C VAL A 10 1.15 -9.34 -39.64
N ARG A 11 1.85 -8.24 -39.31
CA ARG A 11 1.56 -6.91 -39.86
C ARG A 11 1.73 -6.85 -41.38
N ARG A 12 2.72 -7.54 -41.93
CA ARG A 12 2.93 -7.62 -43.39
C ARG A 12 1.77 -8.38 -44.03
N GLY A 13 1.35 -9.50 -43.46
CA GLY A 13 0.19 -10.28 -43.88
C GLY A 13 -1.09 -9.44 -43.90
N LEU A 14 -1.39 -8.73 -42.80
CA LEU A 14 -2.56 -7.86 -42.68
C LEU A 14 -2.56 -6.72 -43.71
N ARG A 15 -1.40 -6.08 -43.97
CA ARG A 15 -1.28 -5.05 -45.02
C ARG A 15 -1.51 -5.61 -46.42
N ILE A 16 -1.17 -6.88 -46.67
CA ILE A 16 -1.43 -7.55 -47.94
C ILE A 16 -2.92 -7.88 -48.06
N LEU A 17 -3.54 -8.40 -47.01
CA LEU A 17 -4.99 -8.65 -46.93
C LEU A 17 -5.76 -7.37 -47.24
N ARG A 18 -5.47 -6.28 -46.52
CA ARG A 18 -6.09 -4.95 -46.72
C ARG A 18 -6.11 -4.47 -48.18
N LYS A 19 -5.04 -4.75 -48.94
CA LYS A 19 -4.89 -4.34 -50.34
C LYS A 19 -5.64 -5.22 -51.35
N ARG A 20 -5.94 -6.49 -51.00
CA ARG A 20 -6.45 -7.52 -51.91
C ARG A 20 -7.84 -8.05 -51.54
N ALA A 21 -8.39 -7.51 -50.45
CA ALA A 21 -9.62 -7.91 -49.78
C ALA A 21 -10.89 -7.25 -50.34
N ASP A 22 -12.03 -7.90 -50.08
CA ASP A 22 -13.36 -7.27 -50.11
C ASP A 22 -13.54 -6.26 -48.96
N ALA A 23 -14.71 -5.61 -48.88
CA ALA A 23 -14.95 -4.55 -47.90
C ALA A 23 -14.84 -5.03 -46.44
N GLY A 24 -15.41 -6.20 -46.11
CA GLY A 24 -15.39 -6.74 -44.76
C GLY A 24 -14.00 -7.22 -44.33
N GLN A 25 -13.25 -7.84 -45.24
CA GLN A 25 -11.86 -8.22 -45.00
C GLN A 25 -10.93 -7.01 -44.84
N ARG A 26 -11.23 -5.90 -45.51
CA ARG A 26 -10.46 -4.65 -45.35
C ARG A 26 -10.69 -4.05 -43.98
N GLU A 27 -11.94 -3.97 -43.55
CA GLU A 27 -12.33 -3.48 -42.22
C GLU A 27 -11.70 -4.32 -41.11
N PHE A 28 -11.77 -5.65 -41.21
CA PHE A 28 -11.07 -6.56 -40.31
C PHE A 28 -9.57 -6.27 -40.23
N ALA A 29 -8.89 -6.14 -41.38
CA ALA A 29 -7.46 -5.88 -41.43
C ALA A 29 -7.10 -4.53 -40.81
N ASP A 30 -7.94 -3.50 -40.98
CA ASP A 30 -7.72 -2.19 -40.37
C ASP A 30 -7.88 -2.22 -38.85
N ARG A 31 -8.91 -2.91 -38.31
CA ARG A 31 -9.07 -3.12 -36.86
C ARG A 31 -7.88 -3.85 -36.24
N MET A 32 -7.45 -4.96 -36.85
CA MET A 32 -6.31 -5.74 -36.38
C MET A 32 -5.00 -4.97 -36.42
N LEU A 33 -4.79 -4.12 -37.44
CA LEU A 33 -3.62 -3.26 -37.51
C LEU A 33 -3.62 -2.21 -36.40
N ALA A 34 -4.77 -1.64 -36.06
CA ALA A 34 -4.90 -0.69 -34.95
C ALA A 34 -4.57 -1.36 -33.60
N ILE A 35 -5.11 -2.55 -33.34
CA ILE A 35 -4.79 -3.35 -32.15
C ILE A 35 -3.29 -3.67 -32.08
N CYS A 36 -2.69 -4.06 -33.21
CA CYS A 36 -1.25 -4.26 -33.29
C CYS A 36 -0.44 -2.99 -32.94
N GLU A 37 -0.92 -1.77 -33.20
CA GLU A 37 -0.18 -0.59 -32.73
C GLU A 37 -0.30 -0.42 -31.21
N LEU A 38 -1.52 -0.55 -30.66
CA LEU A 38 -1.76 -0.41 -29.22
C LEU A 38 -0.93 -1.40 -28.40
N MET A 39 -0.83 -2.66 -28.85
CA MET A 39 -0.03 -3.69 -28.19
C MET A 39 1.47 -3.37 -28.07
N ARG A 40 2.02 -2.48 -28.91
CA ARG A 40 3.45 -2.13 -28.84
C ARG A 40 3.80 -1.35 -27.58
N GLU A 41 2.87 -0.48 -27.17
CA GLU A 41 3.01 0.44 -26.04
C GLU A 41 2.28 -0.06 -24.80
N PHE A 42 1.44 -1.08 -24.96
CA PHE A 42 0.64 -1.69 -23.89
C PHE A 42 1.50 -2.16 -22.71
N ARG A 43 1.06 -1.77 -21.52
CA ARG A 43 1.54 -2.24 -20.22
C ARG A 43 0.31 -2.60 -19.39
N PRO A 44 0.01 -3.89 -19.18
CA PRO A 44 -1.13 -4.28 -18.36
C PRO A 44 -0.92 -3.81 -16.91
N VAL A 45 -2.01 -3.41 -16.27
CA VAL A 45 -2.07 -3.25 -14.82
C VAL A 45 -2.69 -4.53 -14.26
N ASP A 46 -1.89 -5.32 -13.52
CA ASP A 46 -2.40 -6.50 -12.85
C ASP A 46 -3.25 -6.07 -11.65
N LEU A 47 -4.56 -6.07 -11.84
CA LEU A 47 -5.52 -5.86 -10.76
C LEU A 47 -5.78 -7.13 -9.95
N GLY A 48 -5.29 -8.30 -10.39
CA GLY A 48 -5.51 -9.57 -9.69
C GLY A 48 -6.92 -10.13 -9.85
N THR A 49 -7.66 -9.78 -10.91
CA THR A 49 -8.99 -10.34 -11.21
C THR A 49 -8.94 -11.32 -12.38
N ILE A 50 -9.82 -12.33 -12.36
CA ILE A 50 -9.91 -13.33 -13.44
C ILE A 50 -10.28 -12.65 -14.77
N GLU A 51 -11.13 -11.62 -14.78
CA GLU A 51 -11.46 -10.90 -16.01
C GLU A 51 -10.25 -10.16 -16.59
N ASN A 52 -9.48 -9.43 -15.76
CA ASN A 52 -8.28 -8.76 -16.26
C ASN A 52 -7.24 -9.77 -16.79
N GLY A 53 -7.06 -10.89 -16.09
CA GLY A 53 -6.19 -11.98 -16.55
C GLY A 53 -6.66 -12.59 -17.87
N ALA A 54 -7.98 -12.75 -18.07
CA ALA A 54 -8.53 -13.24 -19.32
C ALA A 54 -8.20 -12.31 -20.51
N TRP A 55 -8.35 -11.00 -20.34
CA TRP A 55 -8.01 -10.02 -21.37
C TRP A 55 -6.50 -9.91 -21.60
N GLU A 56 -5.69 -10.06 -20.55
CA GLU A 56 -4.25 -10.18 -20.67
C GLU A 56 -3.88 -11.38 -21.56
N ILE A 57 -4.47 -12.55 -21.30
CA ILE A 57 -4.25 -13.76 -22.09
C ILE A 57 -4.70 -13.60 -23.54
N ILE A 58 -5.89 -13.03 -23.78
CA ILE A 58 -6.37 -12.73 -25.13
C ILE A 58 -5.37 -11.83 -25.86
N SER A 59 -4.90 -10.76 -25.21
CA SER A 59 -3.91 -9.85 -25.79
C SER A 59 -2.58 -10.55 -26.08
N ARG A 60 -2.09 -11.37 -25.15
CA ARG A 60 -0.80 -12.07 -25.21
C ARG A 60 -0.78 -13.09 -26.34
N GLU A 61 -1.87 -13.84 -26.51
CA GLU A 61 -1.96 -14.94 -27.47
C GLU A 61 -2.51 -14.52 -28.85
N LEU A 62 -2.97 -13.28 -29.02
CA LEU A 62 -3.50 -12.77 -30.28
C LEU A 62 -2.48 -12.88 -31.43
N VAL A 63 -1.27 -12.33 -31.25
CA VAL A 63 -0.25 -12.32 -32.31
C VAL A 63 0.23 -13.73 -32.65
N PRO A 64 0.54 -14.60 -31.68
CA PRO A 64 0.83 -16.00 -31.98
C PRO A 64 -0.31 -16.71 -32.73
N ALA A 65 -1.58 -16.50 -32.36
CA ALA A 65 -2.70 -17.11 -33.06
C ALA A 65 -2.82 -16.65 -34.53
N LEU A 66 -2.48 -15.39 -34.81
CA LEU A 66 -2.39 -14.86 -36.18
C LEU A 66 -1.21 -15.45 -36.96
N ALA A 67 -0.07 -15.63 -36.31
CA ALA A 67 1.11 -16.26 -36.91
C ALA A 67 0.85 -17.74 -37.27
N ASP A 68 0.11 -18.48 -36.44
CA ASP A 68 -0.29 -19.87 -36.70
C ASP A 68 -1.17 -19.97 -37.96
N ILE A 69 -2.08 -19.00 -38.17
CA ILE A 69 -2.87 -18.89 -39.41
C ILE A 69 -1.96 -18.63 -40.62
N GLU A 70 -1.00 -17.71 -40.50
CA GLU A 70 -0.07 -17.35 -41.59
C GLU A 70 0.85 -18.51 -41.98
N ALA A 71 1.32 -19.28 -41.00
CA ALA A 71 2.18 -20.44 -41.24
C ALA A 71 1.40 -21.62 -41.85
N GLY A 72 0.17 -21.87 -41.40
CA GLY A 72 -0.68 -22.96 -41.91
C GLY A 72 -1.31 -22.66 -43.27
N SER A 73 -1.65 -21.40 -43.54
CA SER A 73 -2.16 -20.94 -44.82
C SER A 73 -1.05 -20.24 -45.59
N ARG A 74 -0.34 -20.97 -46.48
CA ARG A 74 0.62 -20.35 -47.43
C ARG A 74 0.03 -19.01 -47.91
N ILE A 75 0.68 -17.89 -47.59
CA ILE A 75 0.32 -16.46 -47.81
C ILE A 75 -0.39 -16.13 -49.15
N LYS A 76 -0.36 -17.04 -50.12
CA LYS A 76 -1.08 -17.00 -51.39
C LYS A 76 -2.61 -17.26 -51.27
N ASN A 77 -3.11 -17.84 -50.18
CA ASN A 77 -4.53 -18.20 -49.99
C ASN A 77 -5.24 -17.41 -48.86
N ILE A 78 -4.84 -16.16 -48.63
CA ILE A 78 -5.45 -15.20 -47.67
C ILE A 78 -6.97 -14.92 -47.90
N LYS A 79 -7.59 -15.53 -48.92
CA LYS A 79 -9.03 -15.39 -49.19
C LYS A 79 -9.83 -16.12 -48.11
N GLY A 80 -10.43 -15.36 -47.19
CA GLY A 80 -11.39 -15.88 -46.21
C GLY A 80 -11.05 -15.59 -44.75
N ILE A 81 -9.91 -14.97 -44.42
CA ILE A 81 -9.61 -14.58 -43.04
C ILE A 81 -10.57 -13.44 -42.65
N ASP A 82 -11.47 -13.76 -41.73
CA ASP A 82 -12.48 -12.87 -41.16
C ASP A 82 -12.54 -13.08 -39.64
N ASP A 83 -13.51 -12.43 -39.00
CA ASP A 83 -13.71 -12.49 -37.56
C ASP A 83 -13.82 -13.92 -37.01
N ARG A 84 -14.40 -14.84 -37.78
CA ARG A 84 -14.66 -16.20 -37.33
C ARG A 84 -13.37 -17.03 -37.31
N ILE A 85 -12.54 -16.92 -38.34
CA ILE A 85 -11.34 -17.76 -38.47
C ILE A 85 -10.31 -17.42 -37.39
N TRP A 86 -10.11 -16.14 -37.08
CA TRP A 86 -9.12 -15.76 -36.06
C TRP A 86 -9.57 -16.11 -34.64
N VAL A 87 -10.87 -15.92 -34.33
CA VAL A 87 -11.44 -16.32 -33.03
C VAL A 87 -11.26 -17.82 -32.83
N GLU A 88 -11.52 -18.62 -33.87
CA GLU A 88 -11.33 -20.07 -33.82
C GLU A 88 -9.84 -20.46 -33.62
N SER A 89 -8.91 -19.78 -34.31
CA SER A 89 -7.47 -20.01 -34.10
C SER A 89 -7.05 -19.69 -32.66
N LEU A 90 -7.50 -18.57 -32.12
CA LEU A 90 -7.22 -18.16 -30.75
C LEU A 90 -7.79 -19.18 -29.75
N LYS A 91 -9.04 -19.63 -29.93
CA LYS A 91 -9.65 -20.68 -29.11
C LYS A 91 -8.83 -21.95 -29.08
N ASN A 92 -8.45 -22.47 -30.26
CA ASN A 92 -7.63 -23.69 -30.35
C ASN A 92 -6.29 -23.54 -29.63
N ARG A 93 -5.69 -22.35 -29.72
CA ARG A 93 -4.45 -22.05 -29.02
C ARG A 93 -4.63 -22.02 -27.49
N LEU A 94 -5.67 -21.35 -27.01
CA LEU A 94 -6.01 -21.30 -25.59
C LEU A 94 -6.32 -22.69 -25.02
N GLN A 95 -7.06 -23.53 -25.76
CA GLN A 95 -7.32 -24.92 -25.39
C GLN A 95 -6.02 -25.74 -25.25
N ASN A 96 -5.07 -25.58 -26.18
CA ASN A 96 -3.78 -26.24 -26.10
C ASN A 96 -2.94 -25.79 -24.89
N LEU A 97 -3.00 -24.50 -24.52
CA LEU A 97 -2.35 -23.99 -23.31
C LEU A 97 -3.00 -24.56 -22.05
N MET A 98 -4.33 -24.61 -22.00
CA MET A 98 -5.08 -25.20 -20.90
C MET A 98 -4.70 -26.68 -20.70
N LEU A 99 -4.65 -27.47 -21.77
CA LEU A 99 -4.23 -28.89 -21.71
C LEU A 99 -2.80 -29.05 -21.14
N LYS A 100 -1.87 -28.17 -21.53
CA LYS A 100 -0.51 -28.17 -20.97
C LYS A 100 -0.51 -27.81 -19.49
N GLY A 101 -1.33 -26.84 -19.08
CA GLY A 101 -1.54 -26.48 -17.69
C GLY A 101 -2.10 -27.63 -16.86
N ASP A 102 -3.10 -28.35 -17.38
CA ASP A 102 -3.68 -29.52 -16.71
C ASP A 102 -2.64 -30.63 -16.51
N VAL A 103 -1.80 -30.89 -17.52
CA VAL A 103 -0.68 -31.85 -17.39
C VAL A 103 0.32 -31.39 -16.33
N LEU A 104 0.65 -30.09 -16.31
CA LEU A 104 1.61 -29.53 -15.37
C LEU A 104 1.08 -29.55 -13.92
N THR A 105 -0.18 -29.18 -13.70
CA THR A 105 -0.80 -29.25 -12.36
C THR A 105 -0.81 -30.67 -11.81
N GLY A 106 -1.03 -31.69 -12.64
CA GLY A 106 -0.92 -33.10 -12.23
C GLY A 106 0.49 -33.56 -11.84
N GLN A 107 1.52 -32.76 -12.11
CA GLN A 107 2.92 -33.02 -11.74
C GLN A 107 3.37 -32.20 -10.51
N LEU A 108 2.58 -31.20 -10.11
CA LEU A 108 2.88 -30.31 -8.99
C LEU A 108 2.15 -30.80 -7.73
N GLY A 109 2.70 -30.48 -6.56
CA GLY A 109 2.02 -30.76 -5.29
C GLY A 109 0.87 -29.77 -5.08
N GLU A 110 -0.31 -30.24 -4.67
CA GLU A 110 -1.52 -29.41 -4.53
C GLU A 110 -1.37 -28.23 -3.55
N ASN A 111 -0.41 -28.30 -2.63
CA ASN A 111 -0.10 -27.23 -1.66
C ASN A 111 1.05 -26.32 -2.12
N SER A 112 1.58 -26.51 -3.34
CA SER A 112 2.70 -25.71 -3.84
C SER A 112 2.22 -24.40 -4.46
N ARG A 113 3.04 -23.35 -4.34
CA ARG A 113 2.74 -22.05 -4.94
C ARG A 113 2.61 -22.16 -6.46
N GLU A 114 3.48 -22.94 -7.09
CA GLU A 114 3.46 -23.18 -8.54
C GLU A 114 2.16 -23.84 -8.98
N TYR A 115 1.64 -24.80 -8.20
CA TYR A 115 0.36 -25.44 -8.49
C TYR A 115 -0.77 -24.41 -8.59
N HIS A 116 -0.86 -23.51 -7.60
CA HIS A 116 -1.91 -22.50 -7.58
C HIS A 116 -1.74 -21.39 -8.63
N ILE A 117 -0.50 -21.01 -8.96
CA ILE A 117 -0.23 -20.10 -10.08
C ILE A 117 -0.76 -20.69 -11.40
N VAL A 118 -0.44 -21.96 -11.68
CA VAL A 118 -0.89 -22.62 -12.91
C VAL A 118 -2.42 -22.79 -12.90
N ARG A 119 -3.02 -23.10 -11.75
CA ARG A 119 -4.48 -23.14 -11.58
C ARG A 119 -5.16 -21.81 -11.88
N ARG A 120 -4.59 -20.69 -11.40
CA ARG A 120 -5.06 -19.34 -11.73
C ARG A 120 -5.00 -19.08 -13.23
N GLU A 121 -3.87 -19.36 -13.86
CA GLU A 121 -3.72 -19.17 -15.31
C GLU A 121 -4.72 -20.05 -16.09
N ILE A 122 -4.97 -21.29 -15.68
CA ILE A 122 -6.03 -22.14 -16.27
C ILE A 122 -7.43 -21.49 -16.13
N ALA A 123 -7.76 -20.91 -14.98
CA ALA A 123 -9.05 -20.25 -14.78
C ALA A 123 -9.20 -19.00 -15.66
N GLU A 124 -8.15 -18.20 -15.80
CA GLU A 124 -8.11 -17.06 -16.71
C GLU A 124 -8.25 -17.51 -18.18
N ILE A 125 -7.60 -18.61 -18.59
CA ILE A 125 -7.79 -19.22 -19.92
C ILE A 125 -9.24 -19.67 -20.13
N LYS A 126 -9.87 -20.31 -19.13
CA LYS A 126 -11.27 -20.73 -19.19
C LYS A 126 -12.20 -19.53 -19.38
N ARG A 127 -11.96 -18.44 -18.64
CA ARG A 127 -12.71 -17.20 -18.78
C ARG A 127 -12.50 -16.55 -20.15
N ALA A 128 -11.25 -16.50 -20.63
CA ALA A 128 -10.94 -16.02 -21.96
C ALA A 128 -11.69 -16.82 -23.04
N THR A 129 -11.71 -18.15 -22.93
CA THR A 129 -12.42 -19.02 -23.87
C THR A 129 -13.94 -18.75 -23.85
N ALA A 130 -14.54 -18.60 -22.66
CA ALA A 130 -15.95 -18.24 -22.52
C ALA A 130 -16.28 -16.89 -23.19
N ILE A 131 -15.43 -15.86 -22.99
CA ILE A 131 -15.55 -14.56 -23.68
C ILE A 131 -15.55 -14.75 -25.20
N LEU A 132 -14.64 -15.57 -25.72
CA LEU A 132 -14.56 -15.86 -27.16
C LEU A 132 -15.77 -16.65 -27.69
N ASP A 133 -16.48 -17.40 -26.83
CA ASP A 133 -17.69 -18.14 -27.17
C ASP A 133 -18.95 -17.27 -27.17
N GLU A 134 -19.01 -16.29 -26.27
CA GLU A 134 -20.19 -15.44 -26.05
C GLU A 134 -20.23 -14.18 -26.96
N MET A 135 -19.08 -13.71 -27.40
CA MET A 135 -18.94 -12.44 -28.15
C MET A 135 -18.68 -12.66 -29.64
N SER A 136 -19.14 -11.72 -30.48
CA SER A 136 -18.71 -11.67 -31.89
C SER A 136 -17.24 -11.23 -31.98
N GLY A 137 -16.55 -11.60 -33.06
CA GLY A 137 -15.15 -11.18 -33.28
C GLY A 137 -15.00 -9.66 -33.26
N GLU A 138 -15.92 -8.93 -33.87
CA GLU A 138 -15.98 -7.47 -33.77
C GLU A 138 -16.05 -6.96 -32.33
N ALA A 139 -16.97 -7.48 -31.51
CA ALA A 139 -17.12 -7.06 -30.12
C ALA A 139 -15.88 -7.40 -29.28
N ILE A 140 -15.21 -8.53 -29.56
CA ILE A 140 -13.96 -8.89 -28.89
C ILE A 140 -12.86 -7.88 -29.21
N LEU A 141 -12.73 -7.48 -30.47
CA LEU A 141 -11.72 -6.50 -30.89
C LEU A 141 -12.00 -5.11 -30.30
N GLU A 142 -13.26 -4.67 -30.27
CA GLU A 142 -13.65 -3.41 -29.64
C GLU A 142 -13.32 -3.39 -28.15
N ARG A 143 -13.67 -4.46 -27.42
CA ARG A 143 -13.37 -4.54 -25.99
C ARG A 143 -11.89 -4.71 -25.69
N LEU A 144 -11.16 -5.47 -26.52
CA LEU A 144 -9.71 -5.57 -26.44
C LEU A 144 -9.05 -4.21 -26.70
N GLU A 145 -9.55 -3.43 -27.66
CA GLU A 145 -9.06 -2.07 -27.91
C GLU A 145 -9.22 -1.18 -26.68
N GLY A 146 -10.37 -1.24 -26.01
CA GLY A 146 -10.61 -0.55 -24.74
C GLY A 146 -9.62 -0.97 -23.65
N TYR A 147 -9.48 -2.28 -23.41
CA TYR A 147 -8.51 -2.83 -22.45
C TYR A 147 -7.07 -2.39 -22.73
N LEU A 148 -6.65 -2.39 -24.00
CA LEU A 148 -5.31 -1.98 -24.39
C LEU A 148 -5.06 -0.47 -24.20
N LYS A 149 -6.11 0.36 -24.27
CA LYS A 149 -6.03 1.81 -23.99
C LYS A 149 -6.01 2.09 -22.49
N ASP A 150 -6.90 1.43 -21.75
CA ASP A 150 -7.14 1.71 -20.34
C ASP A 150 -6.16 0.97 -19.41
N GLY A 151 -5.50 -0.08 -19.90
CA GLY A 151 -4.55 -0.89 -19.14
C GLY A 151 -5.19 -1.96 -18.27
N CYS A 152 -6.50 -1.86 -18.02
CA CYS A 152 -7.27 -2.75 -17.18
C CYS A 152 -8.77 -2.71 -17.52
N ILE A 153 -9.51 -3.71 -17.04
CA ILE A 153 -10.97 -3.66 -16.92
C ILE A 153 -11.33 -3.20 -15.49
N PRO A 154 -12.15 -2.16 -15.32
CA PRO A 154 -12.61 -1.71 -14.00
C PRO A 154 -13.32 -2.82 -13.23
N VAL A 155 -13.02 -2.93 -11.94
CA VAL A 155 -13.61 -3.93 -11.05
C VAL A 155 -14.92 -3.37 -10.46
N ASN A 156 -16.05 -3.91 -10.89
CA ASN A 156 -17.38 -3.45 -10.45
C ASN A 156 -17.77 -3.97 -9.06
N ASP A 157 -17.46 -5.23 -8.79
CA ASP A 157 -17.70 -5.89 -7.49
C ASP A 157 -16.38 -6.51 -6.99
N PRO A 158 -15.52 -5.69 -6.33
CA PRO A 158 -14.20 -6.14 -5.91
C PRO A 158 -14.23 -7.35 -4.98
N GLU A 159 -15.20 -7.39 -4.06
CA GLU A 159 -15.30 -8.49 -3.12
C GLU A 159 -15.55 -9.82 -3.85
N LYS A 160 -16.54 -9.83 -4.74
CA LYS A 160 -16.87 -11.03 -5.52
C LYS A 160 -15.70 -11.46 -6.41
N GLU A 161 -15.17 -10.54 -7.20
CA GLU A 161 -14.12 -10.84 -8.19
C GLU A 161 -12.85 -11.38 -7.52
N PHE A 162 -12.43 -10.79 -6.41
CA PHE A 162 -11.25 -11.29 -5.69
C PHE A 162 -11.51 -12.59 -4.93
N LYS A 163 -12.72 -12.80 -4.38
CA LYS A 163 -13.07 -14.09 -3.78
C LYS A 163 -13.05 -15.22 -4.82
N GLU A 164 -13.55 -14.99 -6.03
CA GLU A 164 -13.46 -15.95 -7.14
C GLU A 164 -12.00 -16.29 -7.49
N VAL A 165 -11.09 -15.31 -7.41
CA VAL A 165 -9.65 -15.55 -7.60
C VAL A 165 -9.10 -16.46 -6.49
N LEU A 166 -9.46 -16.20 -5.23
CA LEU A 166 -9.02 -16.99 -4.09
C LEU A 166 -9.57 -18.41 -4.05
N GLU A 167 -10.76 -18.65 -4.61
CA GLU A 167 -11.29 -20.01 -4.80
C GLU A 167 -10.38 -20.87 -5.72
N VAL A 168 -9.67 -20.23 -6.65
CA VAL A 168 -8.76 -20.90 -7.59
C VAL A 168 -7.32 -20.94 -7.06
N ASN A 169 -6.85 -19.81 -6.52
CA ASN A 169 -5.53 -19.62 -5.93
C ASN A 169 -5.68 -18.95 -4.55
N PRO A 170 -5.78 -19.74 -3.46
CA PRO A 170 -5.89 -19.19 -2.11
C PRO A 170 -4.67 -18.36 -1.68
N MET A 171 -3.54 -18.52 -2.36
CA MET A 171 -2.30 -17.78 -2.14
C MET A 171 -2.13 -16.68 -3.19
N ASP A 172 -3.21 -16.08 -3.69
CA ASP A 172 -3.09 -14.96 -4.61
C ASP A 172 -2.85 -13.66 -3.85
N TYR A 173 -1.58 -13.24 -3.78
CA TYR A 173 -1.21 -12.04 -3.02
C TYR A 173 -1.98 -10.79 -3.47
N THR A 174 -2.16 -10.58 -4.78
CA THR A 174 -2.83 -9.38 -5.31
C THR A 174 -4.31 -9.36 -4.91
N ALA A 175 -5.00 -10.50 -5.01
CA ALA A 175 -6.39 -10.59 -4.55
C ALA A 175 -6.52 -10.43 -3.03
N LEU A 176 -5.62 -11.05 -2.26
CA LEU A 176 -5.60 -10.93 -0.80
C LEU A 176 -5.39 -9.48 -0.34
N ILE A 177 -4.39 -8.76 -0.87
CA ILE A 177 -4.11 -7.39 -0.43
C ILE A 177 -5.20 -6.40 -0.84
N ASN A 178 -5.83 -6.63 -2.00
CA ASN A 178 -6.96 -5.84 -2.47
C ASN A 178 -8.21 -6.08 -1.60
N LEU A 179 -8.50 -7.33 -1.23
CA LEU A 179 -9.58 -7.64 -0.28
C LEU A 179 -9.32 -7.08 1.11
N LEU A 180 -8.09 -7.20 1.61
CA LEU A 180 -7.70 -6.62 2.90
C LEU A 180 -7.98 -5.11 2.92
N SER A 181 -7.54 -4.41 1.87
CA SER A 181 -7.75 -2.96 1.73
C SER A 181 -9.23 -2.60 1.51
N PHE A 182 -9.97 -3.43 0.78
CA PHE A 182 -11.40 -3.26 0.59
C PHE A 182 -12.18 -3.39 1.90
N PHE A 183 -11.89 -4.41 2.71
CA PHE A 183 -12.55 -4.60 4.00
C PHE A 183 -12.14 -3.56 5.03
N GLU A 184 -10.87 -3.12 5.01
CA GLU A 184 -10.39 -2.00 5.83
C GLU A 184 -11.17 -0.71 5.53
N GLN A 185 -11.32 -0.33 4.26
CA GLN A 185 -12.08 0.86 3.87
C GLN A 185 -13.57 0.79 4.20
N ARG A 186 -14.12 -0.40 4.39
CA ARG A 186 -15.53 -0.64 4.71
C ARG A 186 -15.76 -1.03 6.17
N GLU A 187 -14.71 -1.02 6.98
CA GLU A 187 -14.76 -1.33 8.41
C GLU A 187 -15.33 -2.71 8.71
N ARG A 188 -15.07 -3.66 7.81
CA ARG A 188 -15.51 -5.05 7.91
C ARG A 188 -14.44 -5.89 8.59
N ASP A 189 -14.35 -5.71 9.91
CA ASP A 189 -13.25 -6.25 10.72
C ASP A 189 -13.20 -7.78 10.73
N GLU A 190 -14.34 -8.48 10.72
CA GLU A 190 -14.37 -9.95 10.71
C GLU A 190 -13.71 -10.51 9.43
N GLU A 191 -14.09 -9.99 8.27
CA GLU A 191 -13.52 -10.40 6.98
C GLU A 191 -12.09 -9.90 6.79
N LEU A 192 -11.75 -8.71 7.31
CA LEU A 192 -10.36 -8.23 7.35
C LEU A 192 -9.49 -9.17 8.17
N ILE A 193 -9.97 -9.63 9.33
CA ILE A 193 -9.24 -10.59 10.19
C ILE A 193 -9.03 -11.92 9.46
N GLU A 194 -10.05 -12.42 8.74
CA GLU A 194 -9.94 -13.64 7.94
C GLU A 194 -8.82 -13.50 6.88
N ILE A 195 -8.90 -12.48 6.03
CA ILE A 195 -7.93 -12.24 4.95
C ILE A 195 -6.55 -11.93 5.52
N GLY A 196 -6.45 -11.08 6.54
CA GLY A 196 -5.20 -10.75 7.21
C GLY A 196 -4.54 -11.98 7.82
N THR A 197 -5.31 -12.91 8.39
CA THR A 197 -4.78 -14.18 8.92
C THR A 197 -4.23 -15.05 7.79
N GLN A 198 -4.91 -15.11 6.63
CA GLN A 198 -4.40 -15.82 5.46
C GLN A 198 -3.08 -15.22 4.97
N ILE A 199 -3.00 -13.88 4.84
CA ILE A 199 -1.76 -13.19 4.43
C ILE A 199 -0.64 -13.47 5.43
N ALA A 200 -0.88 -13.33 6.73
CA ALA A 200 0.12 -13.60 7.76
C ALA A 200 0.63 -15.06 7.75
N SER A 201 -0.18 -16.01 7.28
CA SER A 201 0.20 -17.41 7.12
C SER A 201 1.00 -17.66 5.84
N TYR A 202 0.61 -17.07 4.71
CA TYR A 202 1.26 -17.32 3.41
C TYR A 202 2.48 -16.42 3.14
N TYR A 203 2.47 -15.21 3.72
CA TYR A 203 3.43 -14.13 3.54
C TYR A 203 3.78 -13.52 4.90
N PRO A 204 4.41 -14.29 5.81
CA PRO A 204 4.69 -13.84 7.17
C PRO A 204 5.54 -12.56 7.23
N GLU A 205 6.33 -12.28 6.20
CA GLU A 205 7.14 -11.07 6.04
C GLU A 205 6.36 -9.80 5.74
N ASP A 206 5.06 -9.88 5.39
CA ASP A 206 4.24 -8.71 5.11
C ASP A 206 3.85 -8.00 6.42
N LEU A 207 4.72 -7.10 6.86
CA LEU A 207 4.54 -6.34 8.10
C LEU A 207 3.37 -5.36 8.01
N VAL A 208 3.02 -4.87 6.82
CA VAL A 208 1.91 -3.93 6.62
C VAL A 208 0.57 -4.64 6.79
N ALA A 209 0.36 -5.76 6.13
CA ALA A 209 -0.84 -6.56 6.28
C ALA A 209 -1.00 -7.08 7.73
N ARG A 210 0.12 -7.46 8.36
CA ARG A 210 0.15 -7.83 9.78
C ARG A 210 -0.28 -6.68 10.69
N ALA A 211 0.22 -5.47 10.47
CA ALA A 211 -0.20 -4.29 11.26
C ALA A 211 -1.70 -4.03 11.14
N LYS A 212 -2.26 -4.10 9.92
CA LYS A 212 -3.70 -3.96 9.68
C LYS A 212 -4.52 -5.04 10.40
N LEU A 213 -4.05 -6.28 10.38
CA LEU A 213 -4.66 -7.38 11.13
C LEU A 213 -4.66 -7.11 12.64
N ILE A 214 -3.54 -6.65 13.20
CA ILE A 214 -3.44 -6.30 14.63
C ILE A 214 -4.42 -5.18 14.97
N ASP A 215 -4.51 -4.14 14.15
CA ASP A 215 -5.47 -3.05 14.36
C ASP A 215 -6.93 -3.55 14.35
N ALA A 216 -7.29 -4.45 13.43
CA ALA A 216 -8.63 -5.04 13.41
C ALA A 216 -8.90 -5.91 14.65
N LEU A 217 -7.92 -6.70 15.10
CA LEU A 217 -8.02 -7.50 16.32
C LEU A 217 -8.20 -6.62 17.57
N ILE A 218 -7.52 -5.48 17.62
CA ILE A 218 -7.70 -4.47 18.68
C ILE A 218 -9.13 -3.92 18.68
N ARG A 219 -9.70 -3.63 17.50
CA ARG A 219 -11.08 -3.10 17.37
C ARG A 219 -12.13 -4.09 17.83
N VAL A 220 -11.95 -5.39 17.57
CA VAL A 220 -12.85 -6.46 18.06
C VAL A 220 -12.48 -7.00 19.44
N SER A 221 -11.55 -6.35 20.14
CA SER A 221 -11.09 -6.72 21.49
C SER A 221 -10.45 -8.12 21.60
N ASP A 222 -9.93 -8.69 20.51
CA ASP A 222 -9.11 -9.91 20.54
C ASP A 222 -7.65 -9.57 20.87
N TYR A 223 -7.45 -9.14 22.11
CA TYR A 223 -6.18 -8.62 22.61
C TYR A 223 -5.07 -9.66 22.69
N ASP A 224 -5.42 -10.92 22.98
CA ASP A 224 -4.41 -11.96 23.14
C ASP A 224 -3.76 -12.29 21.78
N LYS A 225 -4.56 -12.43 20.72
CA LYS A 225 -4.04 -12.62 19.36
C LYS A 225 -3.32 -11.38 18.81
N ALA A 226 -3.81 -10.18 19.12
CA ALA A 226 -3.13 -8.94 18.77
C ALA A 226 -1.72 -8.86 19.38
N LEU A 227 -1.57 -9.22 20.66
CA LEU A 227 -0.29 -9.23 21.36
C LEU A 227 0.67 -10.29 20.81
N GLU A 228 0.17 -11.47 20.48
CA GLU A 228 0.97 -12.53 19.83
C GLU A 228 1.55 -12.03 18.50
N LEU A 229 0.68 -11.53 17.61
CA LEU A 229 1.09 -11.04 16.30
C LEU A 229 2.04 -9.84 16.36
N ALA A 230 1.88 -8.96 17.35
CA ALA A 230 2.77 -7.82 17.56
C ALA A 230 4.17 -8.26 18.01
N LYS A 231 4.28 -9.24 18.92
CA LYS A 231 5.57 -9.81 19.35
C LYS A 231 6.30 -10.50 18.19
N ASP A 232 5.55 -11.24 17.37
CA ASP A 232 6.09 -11.83 16.15
C ASP A 232 6.54 -10.75 15.15
N GLY A 233 5.77 -9.68 15.01
CA GLY A 233 6.11 -8.52 14.17
C GLY A 233 7.43 -7.85 14.58
N ILE A 234 7.68 -7.70 15.88
CA ILE A 234 8.97 -7.21 16.40
C ILE A 234 10.11 -8.10 15.90
N LYS A 235 10.00 -9.43 16.08
CA LYS A 235 11.04 -10.37 15.65
C LYS A 235 11.29 -10.28 14.14
N LEU A 236 10.23 -10.29 13.34
CA LEU A 236 10.31 -10.21 11.88
C LEU A 236 10.91 -8.89 11.39
N SER A 237 10.60 -7.78 12.07
CA SER A 237 11.19 -6.47 11.74
C SER A 237 12.69 -6.40 12.04
N MET A 238 13.17 -7.14 13.05
CA MET A 238 14.59 -7.21 13.42
C MET A 238 15.39 -8.16 12.53
N ASP A 239 14.77 -9.26 12.08
CA ASP A 239 15.38 -10.24 11.18
C ASP A 239 15.44 -9.75 9.71
N HIS A 240 14.91 -8.54 9.44
CA HIS A 240 14.80 -7.98 8.10
C HIS A 240 16.13 -7.44 7.56
N ASP A 241 16.41 -7.74 6.28
CA ASP A 241 17.51 -7.13 5.52
C ASP A 241 17.06 -5.78 4.93
N PRO A 242 17.61 -4.64 5.38
CA PRO A 242 17.24 -3.30 4.89
C PRO A 242 17.50 -3.09 3.38
N SER A 243 18.25 -3.99 2.73
CA SER A 243 18.52 -3.98 1.30
C SER A 243 17.46 -4.69 0.46
N ASP A 244 16.51 -5.42 1.08
CA ASP A 244 15.40 -6.07 0.37
C ASP A 244 14.38 -5.02 -0.10
N ARG A 245 14.46 -4.71 -1.40
CA ARG A 245 13.64 -3.68 -2.06
C ARG A 245 12.19 -4.10 -2.34
N ARG A 246 11.72 -5.26 -1.84
CA ARG A 246 10.32 -5.66 -2.00
C ARG A 246 9.39 -4.63 -1.34
N ALA A 247 8.35 -4.23 -2.08
CA ALA A 247 7.46 -3.12 -1.72
C ALA A 247 6.69 -3.34 -0.41
N TRP A 248 6.56 -4.59 0.02
CA TRP A 248 5.76 -5.03 1.18
C TRP A 248 6.30 -4.56 2.55
N ASN A 249 7.56 -4.08 2.59
CA ASN A 249 8.30 -3.88 3.85
C ASN A 249 8.53 -2.42 4.24
N ARG A 250 8.21 -1.47 3.36
CA ARG A 250 8.29 -0.05 3.73
C ARG A 250 6.97 0.31 4.35
N TYR A 251 6.91 0.44 5.67
CA TYR A 251 6.05 1.39 6.41
C TYR A 251 5.91 1.03 7.89
N VAL A 252 6.22 -0.20 8.31
CA VAL A 252 6.04 -0.67 9.70
C VAL A 252 7.39 -1.04 10.31
N SER A 253 7.76 -0.30 11.33
CA SER A 253 8.99 -0.47 12.11
C SER A 253 8.75 -1.34 13.35
N ARG A 254 9.84 -1.76 14.00
CA ARG A 254 9.77 -2.40 15.32
C ARG A 254 8.95 -1.55 16.30
N GLU A 255 9.20 -0.25 16.29
CA GLU A 255 8.56 0.73 17.15
C GLU A 255 7.04 0.78 16.94
N ASP A 256 6.56 0.57 15.72
CA ASP A 256 5.11 0.49 15.45
C ASP A 256 4.49 -0.76 16.10
N PHE A 257 5.21 -1.89 16.14
CA PHE A 257 4.74 -3.10 16.85
C PHE A 257 4.79 -2.96 18.37
N ASP A 258 5.83 -2.31 18.90
CA ASP A 258 5.91 -1.97 20.32
C ASP A 258 4.73 -1.05 20.74
N ASN A 259 4.32 -0.13 19.86
CA ASN A 259 3.14 0.71 20.07
C ASN A 259 1.83 -0.11 20.11
N PHE A 260 1.67 -1.16 19.31
CA PHE A 260 0.51 -2.06 19.42
C PHE A 260 0.45 -2.76 20.77
N ILE A 261 1.58 -3.28 21.26
CA ILE A 261 1.64 -3.93 22.58
C ILE A 261 1.23 -2.95 23.67
N TRP A 262 1.77 -1.74 23.62
CA TRP A 262 1.42 -0.68 24.55
C TRP A 262 -0.08 -0.33 24.48
N ARG A 263 -0.66 -0.15 23.28
CA ARG A 263 -2.10 0.14 23.09
C ARG A 263 -3.00 -0.95 23.69
N VAL A 264 -2.68 -2.21 23.43
CA VAL A 264 -3.45 -3.35 23.95
C VAL A 264 -3.40 -3.40 25.47
N ASN A 265 -2.22 -3.28 26.07
CA ASN A 265 -2.09 -3.28 27.53
C ASN A 265 -2.88 -2.13 28.15
N ARG A 266 -2.84 -0.94 27.53
CA ARG A 266 -3.60 0.21 28.01
C ARG A 266 -5.12 0.02 27.91
N LEU A 267 -5.61 -0.57 26.82
CA LEU A 267 -7.02 -0.92 26.65
C LEU A 267 -7.48 -1.93 27.71
N ARG A 268 -6.69 -2.99 27.95
CA ARG A 268 -6.97 -3.98 29.00
C ARG A 268 -7.07 -3.35 30.38
N GLU A 269 -6.15 -2.45 30.72
CA GLU A 269 -6.20 -1.70 31.98
C GLU A 269 -7.50 -0.91 32.11
N LEU A 270 -7.84 -0.10 31.10
CA LEU A 270 -9.05 0.74 31.07
C LEU A 270 -10.34 -0.10 31.21
N GLU A 271 -10.41 -1.24 30.52
CA GLU A 271 -11.58 -2.11 30.54
C GLU A 271 -11.69 -2.91 31.85
N SER A 272 -10.56 -3.28 32.45
CA SER A 272 -10.53 -4.02 33.72
C SER A 272 -10.92 -3.19 34.94
N SER A 273 -10.62 -1.89 34.94
CA SER A 273 -10.88 -0.99 36.08
C SER A 273 -12.25 -0.29 36.04
N HIS A 274 -13.08 -0.58 35.03
CA HIS A 274 -14.39 0.07 34.82
C HIS A 274 -14.36 1.62 34.89
N GLY A 275 -13.20 2.24 34.62
CA GLY A 275 -13.06 3.70 34.62
C GLY A 275 -13.72 4.40 35.82
N GLU A 276 -13.81 3.76 37.00
CA GLU A 276 -14.67 4.22 38.10
C GLU A 276 -14.28 5.63 38.61
N ASP A 277 -13.06 6.07 38.29
CA ASP A 277 -12.51 7.39 38.62
C ASP A 277 -12.38 8.35 37.41
N LEU A 278 -12.73 7.91 36.19
CA LEU A 278 -12.60 8.72 34.97
C LEU A 278 -13.92 9.35 34.57
N ASP A 279 -13.83 10.58 34.04
CA ASP A 279 -14.96 11.16 33.32
C ASP A 279 -15.35 10.23 32.15
N PRO A 280 -16.63 9.82 32.03
CA PRO A 280 -17.09 8.91 30.99
C PRO A 280 -16.76 9.37 29.57
N GLU A 281 -16.75 10.68 29.30
CA GLU A 281 -16.41 11.24 28.00
C GLU A 281 -14.92 11.06 27.70
N VAL A 282 -14.05 11.36 28.67
CA VAL A 282 -12.59 11.14 28.54
C VAL A 282 -12.28 9.66 28.35
N TYR A 283 -12.98 8.79 29.07
CA TYR A 283 -12.84 7.33 28.94
C TYR A 283 -13.19 6.82 27.55
N GLU A 284 -14.34 7.24 26.99
CA GLU A 284 -14.76 6.82 25.66
C GLU A 284 -13.86 7.39 24.55
N LEU A 285 -13.38 8.64 24.68
CA LEU A 285 -12.43 9.23 23.74
C LEU A 285 -11.06 8.53 23.79
N LEU A 286 -10.58 8.16 24.99
CA LEU A 286 -9.37 7.36 25.18
C LEU A 286 -9.49 5.99 24.53
N LYS A 287 -10.60 5.28 24.77
CA LYS A 287 -10.86 3.99 24.14
C LYS A 287 -10.90 4.11 22.63
N THR A 288 -11.58 5.12 22.10
CA THR A 288 -11.69 5.36 20.66
C THR A 288 -10.32 5.62 20.04
N THR A 289 -9.50 6.45 20.70
CA THR A 289 -8.13 6.75 20.27
C THR A 289 -7.26 5.48 20.25
N LEU A 290 -7.30 4.71 21.33
CA LEU A 290 -6.47 3.51 21.46
C LEU A 290 -6.93 2.36 20.58
N ARG A 291 -8.22 2.29 20.22
CA ARG A 291 -8.73 1.30 19.26
C ARG A 291 -8.40 1.64 17.81
N GLY A 292 -8.06 2.88 17.50
CA GLY A 292 -7.80 3.29 16.11
C GLY A 292 -9.05 3.09 15.23
N SER A 293 -10.23 3.36 15.80
CA SER A 293 -11.50 3.30 15.07
C SER A 293 -11.57 4.45 14.06
N PRO A 294 -12.26 4.30 12.92
CA PRO A 294 -12.47 5.40 11.97
C PRO A 294 -13.19 6.62 12.57
N ALA A 295 -13.92 6.45 13.68
CA ALA A 295 -14.46 7.56 14.47
C ALA A 295 -13.38 8.44 15.14
N ILE A 296 -12.10 8.08 15.02
CA ILE A 296 -10.98 8.83 15.61
C ILE A 296 -10.74 10.20 14.95
N GLU A 297 -11.27 10.46 13.76
CA GLU A 297 -11.01 11.72 13.05
C GLU A 297 -11.46 12.96 13.84
N ASP A 298 -12.58 12.86 14.56
CA ASP A 298 -13.12 13.97 15.37
C ASP A 298 -12.56 13.99 16.81
N VAL A 299 -11.89 12.93 17.24
CA VAL A 299 -11.39 12.77 18.61
C VAL A 299 -10.34 13.83 19.00
N PRO A 300 -9.38 14.24 18.14
CA PRO A 300 -8.45 15.32 18.44
C PRO A 300 -9.14 16.63 18.82
N GLU A 301 -10.22 16.99 18.13
CA GLU A 301 -11.00 18.20 18.42
C GLU A 301 -11.65 18.08 19.81
N ALA A 302 -12.38 17.00 20.05
CA ALA A 302 -13.05 16.76 21.33
C ALA A 302 -12.05 16.80 22.51
N LEU A 303 -10.96 16.04 22.41
CA LEU A 303 -9.91 16.00 23.44
C LEU A 303 -9.23 17.36 23.67
N SER A 304 -9.12 18.20 22.63
CA SER A 304 -8.48 19.52 22.76
C SER A 304 -9.24 20.44 23.71
N THR A 305 -10.58 20.31 23.75
CA THR A 305 -11.48 21.13 24.57
C THR A 305 -11.50 20.70 26.05
N ILE A 306 -11.01 19.50 26.35
CA ILE A 306 -10.98 18.95 27.69
C ILE A 306 -9.67 19.36 28.38
N GLU A 307 -9.76 19.91 29.59
CA GLU A 307 -8.60 20.36 30.38
C GLU A 307 -7.87 19.20 31.09
N ASP A 308 -8.49 18.01 31.16
CA ASP A 308 -7.98 16.84 31.88
C ASP A 308 -6.62 16.32 31.36
N ASP A 309 -5.73 15.93 32.28
CA ASP A 309 -4.38 15.46 31.98
C ASP A 309 -4.37 14.18 31.13
N LEU A 310 -5.34 13.28 31.32
CA LEU A 310 -5.47 12.08 30.51
C LEU A 310 -5.96 12.40 29.11
N ALA A 311 -6.79 13.43 28.93
CA ALA A 311 -7.16 13.91 27.60
C ALA A 311 -5.92 14.43 26.84
N LYS A 312 -5.02 15.16 27.51
CA LYS A 312 -3.75 15.59 26.91
C LYS A 312 -2.83 14.41 26.59
N ARG A 313 -2.74 13.40 27.46
CA ARG A 313 -2.01 12.15 27.17
C ARG A 313 -2.63 11.37 26.01
N ALA A 314 -3.96 11.34 25.90
CA ALA A 314 -4.68 10.75 24.77
C ALA A 314 -4.29 11.42 23.44
N MET A 315 -4.16 12.75 23.44
CA MET A 315 -3.70 13.47 22.25
C MET A 315 -2.29 13.03 21.84
N ILE A 316 -1.36 12.88 22.79
CA ILE A 316 -0.01 12.34 22.52
C ILE A 316 -0.09 10.91 21.96
N TYR A 317 -0.97 10.07 22.51
CA TYR A 317 -1.15 8.69 22.03
C TYR A 317 -1.65 8.62 20.59
N GLY A 318 -2.49 9.56 20.17
CA GLY A 318 -2.93 9.66 18.78
C GLY A 318 -1.79 9.90 17.77
N MET A 319 -0.67 10.51 18.20
CA MET A 319 0.53 10.65 17.36
C MET A 319 1.25 9.32 17.09
N ARG A 320 0.93 8.27 17.86
CA ARG A 320 1.52 6.93 17.72
C ARG A 320 0.78 6.04 16.72
N HIS A 321 -0.22 6.59 16.03
CA HIS A 321 -1.02 5.85 15.05
C HIS A 321 -0.19 5.48 13.81
N VAL A 322 -0.48 4.33 13.20
CA VAL A 322 0.25 3.89 12.00
C VAL A 322 -0.09 4.78 10.80
N ASP A 323 -1.36 5.11 10.61
CA ASP A 323 -1.84 6.03 9.56
C ASP A 323 -1.33 7.48 9.75
N PRO A 324 -0.52 8.02 8.82
CA PRO A 324 0.01 9.39 8.88
C PRO A 324 -1.07 10.49 8.86
N ARG A 325 -2.25 10.23 8.28
CA ARG A 325 -3.35 11.20 8.24
C ARG A 325 -3.88 11.47 9.64
N ILE A 326 -4.12 10.40 10.41
CA ILE A 326 -4.56 10.48 11.80
C ILE A 326 -3.50 11.18 12.67
N VAL A 327 -2.23 10.81 12.49
CA VAL A 327 -1.11 11.48 13.17
C VAL A 327 -1.12 12.99 12.91
N GLY A 328 -1.39 13.42 11.67
CA GLY A 328 -1.50 14.83 11.29
C GLY A 328 -2.63 15.58 12.01
N LEU A 329 -3.80 14.94 12.18
CA LEU A 329 -4.94 15.54 12.91
C LEU A 329 -4.58 15.80 14.38
N PHE A 330 -4.00 14.80 15.06
CA PHE A 330 -3.54 14.95 16.45
C PHE A 330 -2.44 15.99 16.57
N ALA A 331 -1.39 15.89 15.74
CA ALA A 331 -0.28 16.83 15.77
C ALA A 331 -0.75 18.28 15.55
N GLY A 332 -1.66 18.51 14.61
CA GLY A 332 -2.26 19.83 14.37
C GLY A 332 -2.95 20.39 15.62
N LYS A 333 -3.82 19.60 16.25
CA LYS A 333 -4.53 20.03 17.46
C LYS A 333 -3.62 20.22 18.66
N ILE A 334 -2.56 19.43 18.78
CA ILE A 334 -1.54 19.60 19.81
C ILE A 334 -0.84 20.95 19.65
N VAL A 335 -0.47 21.33 18.43
CA VAL A 335 0.15 22.64 18.14
C VAL A 335 -0.81 23.79 18.47
N GLU A 336 -2.10 23.66 18.13
CA GLU A 336 -3.13 24.66 18.46
C GLU A 336 -3.32 24.85 19.97
N CYS A 337 -3.23 23.77 20.75
CA CYS A 337 -3.29 23.84 22.22
C CYS A 337 -2.09 24.56 22.86
N GLY A 338 -0.98 24.67 22.13
CA GLY A 338 0.20 25.44 22.52
C GLY A 338 0.81 25.03 23.85
N GLU A 339 0.99 26.01 24.75
CA GLU A 339 1.72 25.88 26.02
C GLU A 339 1.26 24.70 26.88
N LYS A 340 -0.04 24.39 26.90
CA LYS A 340 -0.62 23.31 27.70
C LYS A 340 -0.11 21.92 27.33
N MET A 341 0.34 21.73 26.08
CA MET A 341 0.83 20.43 25.60
C MET A 341 2.33 20.23 25.82
N VAL A 342 3.08 21.29 26.13
CA VAL A 342 4.55 21.25 26.23
C VAL A 342 5.05 20.22 27.26
N PRO A 343 4.47 20.09 28.46
CA PRO A 343 4.89 19.06 29.42
C PRO A 343 4.70 17.63 28.90
N TYR A 344 3.62 17.37 28.17
CA TYR A 344 3.31 16.06 27.62
C TYR A 344 4.20 15.68 26.43
N LEU A 345 4.55 16.68 25.60
CA LEU A 345 5.55 16.52 24.55
C LEU A 345 6.94 16.27 25.14
N LYS A 346 7.29 16.93 26.25
CA LYS A 346 8.52 16.66 26.98
C LYS A 346 8.57 15.21 27.44
N ASP A 347 7.52 14.73 28.13
CA ASP A 347 7.41 13.33 28.58
C ASP A 347 7.63 12.35 27.41
N GLU A 348 6.99 12.60 26.26
CA GLU A 348 7.15 11.75 25.07
C GLU A 348 8.58 11.74 24.53
N ILE A 349 9.27 12.88 24.55
CA ILE A 349 10.63 13.02 24.03
C ILE A 349 11.67 12.33 24.94
N ILE A 350 11.54 12.53 26.26
CA ILE A 350 12.55 12.10 27.24
C ILE A 350 12.39 10.66 27.72
N THR A 351 11.26 10.00 27.42
CA THR A 351 11.06 8.59 27.80
C THR A 351 12.10 7.70 27.09
N ASP A 352 12.94 7.01 27.88
CA ASP A 352 14.17 6.32 27.44
C ASP A 352 13.92 5.13 26.47
N GLY A 353 14.55 5.16 25.30
CA GLY A 353 15.61 4.18 25.00
C GLY A 353 15.52 3.30 23.76
N SER A 354 14.37 2.68 23.41
CA SER A 354 14.38 1.69 22.30
C SER A 354 13.12 1.59 21.44
N LEU A 355 12.11 2.42 21.69
CA LEU A 355 10.76 2.16 21.17
C LEU A 355 10.16 3.29 20.33
N ASN A 356 10.86 4.41 20.10
CA ASN A 356 10.10 5.58 19.63
C ASN A 356 10.82 6.72 18.87
N LYS A 357 11.76 6.41 17.97
CA LYS A 357 12.39 7.46 17.14
C LYS A 357 11.36 8.25 16.30
N ARG A 358 10.35 7.56 15.77
CA ARG A 358 9.27 8.18 14.98
C ARG A 358 8.46 9.19 15.80
N ASN A 359 7.90 8.82 16.95
CA ASN A 359 7.03 9.73 17.68
C ASN A 359 7.84 10.85 18.35
N ARG A 360 9.11 10.62 18.70
CA ARG A 360 10.03 11.68 19.10
C ARG A 360 10.17 12.75 18.00
N VAL A 361 10.37 12.35 16.75
CA VAL A 361 10.44 13.29 15.61
C VAL A 361 9.15 14.07 15.45
N ILE A 362 7.98 13.42 15.56
CA ILE A 362 6.68 14.08 15.47
C ILE A 362 6.49 15.07 16.63
N ALA A 363 6.94 14.73 17.85
CA ALA A 363 6.89 15.61 19.00
C ALA A 363 7.78 16.86 18.82
N PHE A 364 8.99 16.69 18.29
CA PHE A 364 9.84 17.82 17.91
C PHE A 364 9.21 18.69 16.82
N ASP A 365 8.60 18.09 15.80
CA ASP A 365 7.88 18.83 14.76
C ASP A 365 6.70 19.66 15.35
N CYS A 366 5.98 19.10 16.32
CA CYS A 366 4.95 19.85 17.05
C CYS A 366 5.55 21.05 17.78
N LEU A 367 6.61 20.87 18.57
CA LEU A 367 7.29 21.97 19.27
C LEU A 367 7.80 23.04 18.30
N SER A 368 8.36 22.64 17.16
CA SER A 368 8.86 23.53 16.10
C SER A 368 7.76 24.42 15.52
N LYS A 369 6.53 23.92 15.45
CA LYS A 369 5.38 24.61 14.87
C LYS A 369 4.64 25.50 15.87
N MET A 370 4.92 25.38 17.17
CA MET A 370 4.35 26.21 18.26
C MET A 370 4.96 27.63 18.30
N LYS A 371 5.00 28.32 17.16
CA LYS A 371 5.64 29.65 17.03
C LYS A 371 5.02 30.65 17.99
N GLY A 372 5.88 31.33 18.77
CA GLY A 372 5.47 32.29 19.78
C GLY A 372 5.09 31.70 21.14
N VAL A 373 5.13 30.38 21.31
CA VAL A 373 4.94 29.72 22.61
C VAL A 373 6.28 29.64 23.34
N GLU A 374 6.49 30.50 24.33
CA GLU A 374 7.76 30.63 25.05
C GLU A 374 8.17 29.33 25.76
N ALA A 375 7.21 28.58 26.31
CA ALA A 375 7.47 27.29 26.93
C ALA A 375 8.05 26.25 25.94
N ALA A 376 7.59 26.25 24.68
CA ALA A 376 8.11 25.36 23.65
C ALA A 376 9.54 25.75 23.24
N TYR A 377 9.80 27.06 23.09
CA TYR A 377 11.14 27.59 22.86
C TYR A 377 12.11 27.20 23.97
N ASN A 378 11.72 27.40 25.22
CA ASN A 378 12.54 27.06 26.39
C ASN A 378 12.80 25.56 26.51
N LEU A 379 11.79 24.72 26.21
CA LEU A 379 11.99 23.27 26.20
C LEU A 379 12.98 22.84 25.12
N LEU A 380 12.91 23.42 23.92
CA LEU A 380 13.86 23.11 22.86
C LEU A 380 15.29 23.55 23.23
N LEU A 381 15.46 24.69 23.92
CA LEU A 381 16.77 25.09 24.48
C LEU A 381 17.24 24.15 25.58
N GLU A 382 16.36 23.70 26.46
CA GLU A 382 16.68 22.71 27.50
C GLU A 382 17.20 21.41 26.87
N LEU A 383 16.48 20.89 25.88
CA LEU A 383 16.84 19.65 25.17
C LEU A 383 18.10 19.80 24.32
N LEU A 384 18.37 21.00 23.79
CA LEU A 384 19.62 21.29 23.07
C LEU A 384 20.83 21.03 23.97
N GLU A 385 20.75 21.30 25.27
CA GLU A 385 21.87 21.13 26.21
C GLU A 385 22.13 19.67 26.62
N SER A 386 21.32 18.72 26.14
CA SER A 386 21.53 17.28 26.40
C SER A 386 22.94 16.81 26.02
N ASP A 387 23.44 15.81 26.75
CA ASP A 387 24.68 15.08 26.43
C ASP A 387 24.45 14.03 25.32
N ASP A 388 23.20 13.64 25.08
CA ASP A 388 22.82 12.81 23.92
C ASP A 388 22.86 13.68 22.66
N GLU A 389 23.88 13.48 21.82
CA GLU A 389 24.08 14.23 20.57
C GLU A 389 22.91 14.11 19.58
N ASP A 390 22.20 12.98 19.54
CA ASP A 390 21.03 12.82 18.65
C ASP A 390 19.86 13.66 19.17
N LEU A 391 19.61 13.62 20.49
CA LEU A 391 18.57 14.44 21.12
C LEU A 391 18.87 15.94 20.98
N ALA A 392 20.09 16.34 21.31
CA ALA A 392 20.55 17.73 21.25
C ALA A 392 20.50 18.28 19.82
N SER A 393 20.99 17.52 18.83
CA SER A 393 20.97 17.96 17.44
C SER A 393 19.56 18.04 16.85
N THR A 394 18.65 17.15 17.26
CA THR A 394 17.23 17.19 16.86
C THR A 394 16.52 18.40 17.48
N ALA A 395 16.77 18.69 18.75
CA ALA A 395 16.27 19.91 19.40
C ALA A 395 16.79 21.17 18.70
N GLY A 396 18.06 21.18 18.29
CA GLY A 396 18.65 22.26 17.53
C GLY A 396 17.99 22.48 16.16
N LEU A 397 17.69 21.42 15.41
CA LEU A 397 16.86 21.53 14.20
C LEU A 397 15.48 22.11 14.51
N GLY A 398 14.85 21.64 15.59
CA GLY A 398 13.57 22.18 16.06
C GLY A 398 13.62 23.69 16.30
N LEU A 399 14.68 24.20 16.93
CA LEU A 399 14.90 25.65 17.12
C LEU A 399 15.04 26.41 15.78
N GLY A 400 15.75 25.81 14.81
CA GLY A 400 15.87 26.37 13.46
C GLY A 400 14.52 26.53 12.77
N PHE A 401 13.68 25.49 12.81
CA PHE A 401 12.32 25.52 12.25
C PHE A 401 11.34 26.39 13.06
N PHE A 402 11.52 26.47 14.37
CA PHE A 402 10.79 27.40 15.24
C PHE A 402 10.96 28.85 14.77
N GLY A 403 12.18 29.20 14.32
CA GLY A 403 12.46 30.45 13.62
C GLY A 403 12.81 31.63 14.54
N ASP A 404 13.00 31.39 15.84
CA ASP A 404 13.37 32.44 16.80
C ASP A 404 14.89 32.66 16.82
N LYS A 405 15.30 33.83 16.33
CA LYS A 405 16.71 34.22 16.19
C LYS A 405 17.46 34.28 17.52
N ARG A 406 16.77 34.35 18.66
CA ARG A 406 17.40 34.26 20.00
C ARG A 406 18.20 32.97 20.17
N ALA A 407 17.82 31.89 19.48
CA ALA A 407 18.53 30.61 19.56
C ALA A 407 19.90 30.59 18.85
N LYS A 408 20.20 31.56 17.97
CA LYS A 408 21.37 31.49 17.07
C LYS A 408 22.69 31.32 17.81
N GLU A 409 22.91 32.12 18.87
CA GLU A 409 24.16 32.07 19.64
C GLU A 409 24.33 30.70 20.32
N ARG A 410 23.28 30.20 20.97
CA ARG A 410 23.30 28.90 21.65
C ARG A 410 23.49 27.74 20.68
N LEU A 411 22.90 27.80 19.49
CA LEU A 411 23.12 26.82 18.42
C LEU A 411 24.58 26.80 17.96
N LEU A 412 25.21 27.96 17.79
CA LEU A 412 26.62 28.06 17.41
C LEU A 412 27.54 27.53 18.53
N GLU A 413 27.25 27.83 19.80
CA GLU A 413 28.00 27.29 20.94
C GLU A 413 27.95 25.77 20.99
N LYS A 414 26.74 25.18 20.90
CA LYS A 414 26.56 23.73 20.98
C LYS A 414 27.15 23.03 19.75
N ARG A 415 27.09 23.65 18.58
CA ARG A 415 27.71 23.15 17.34
C ARG A 415 29.21 22.87 17.47
N GLU A 416 29.96 23.72 18.17
CA GLU A 416 31.40 23.51 18.38
C GLU A 416 31.70 22.27 19.27
N GLN A 417 30.72 21.84 20.06
CA GLN A 417 30.81 20.69 20.96
C GLN A 417 30.37 19.38 20.28
N MET A 418 29.65 19.45 19.15
CA MET A 418 29.04 18.29 18.49
C MET A 418 30.00 17.56 17.53
N SER A 419 29.84 16.25 17.43
CA SER A 419 30.57 15.41 16.48
C SER A 419 29.95 15.38 15.07
N GLY A 420 30.80 15.10 14.06
CA GLY A 420 30.47 14.71 12.68
C GLY A 420 29.10 15.16 12.12
N GLU A 421 28.19 14.20 11.99
CA GLU A 421 26.88 14.37 11.35
C GLU A 421 25.89 15.23 12.17
N TYR A 422 26.00 15.22 13.50
CA TYR A 422 25.15 16.02 14.38
C TYR A 422 25.46 17.51 14.26
N ARG A 423 26.72 17.86 13.99
CA ARG A 423 27.13 19.24 13.67
C ARG A 423 26.42 19.79 12.43
N LEU A 424 26.24 18.97 11.39
CA LEU A 424 25.57 19.37 10.15
C LEU A 424 24.08 19.73 10.38
N ARG A 425 23.42 19.05 11.32
CA ARG A 425 22.04 19.38 11.74
C ARG A 425 21.98 20.79 12.35
N LEU A 426 22.96 21.16 13.18
CA LEU A 426 23.04 22.51 13.75
C LEU A 426 23.45 23.57 12.72
N ASP A 427 24.31 23.23 11.76
CA ASP A 427 24.61 24.11 10.61
C ASP A 427 23.33 24.47 9.83
N LEU A 428 22.50 23.46 9.53
CA LEU A 428 21.21 23.68 8.87
C LEU A 428 20.28 24.55 9.72
N ALA A 429 20.19 24.28 11.03
CA ALA A 429 19.36 25.08 11.93
C ALA A 429 19.76 26.56 11.94
N VAL A 430 21.06 26.87 11.95
CA VAL A 430 21.56 28.25 11.86
C VAL A 430 21.20 28.87 10.51
N SER A 431 21.37 28.13 9.41
CA SER A 431 21.00 28.60 8.06
C SER A 431 19.51 28.96 7.97
N LEU A 432 18.61 28.16 8.55
CA LEU A 432 17.17 28.43 8.57
C LEU A 432 16.85 29.76 9.28
N LEU A 433 17.57 30.08 10.37
CA LEU A 433 17.42 31.36 11.07
C LEU A 433 17.98 32.55 10.29
N GLU A 434 18.96 32.32 9.41
CA GLU A 434 19.57 33.33 8.55
C GLU A 434 18.73 33.60 7.29
N GLU A 435 18.17 32.58 6.65
CA GLU A 435 17.33 32.73 5.45
C GLU A 435 15.99 33.42 5.74
N GLY A 436 15.45 33.26 6.96
CA GLY A 436 14.30 34.04 7.45
C GLY A 436 14.58 35.54 7.69
N SER A 437 15.66 36.09 7.13
CA SER A 437 16.01 37.52 7.16
C SER A 437 15.59 38.30 5.90
N GLY A 438 14.99 37.63 4.92
CA GLY A 438 14.53 38.24 3.67
C GLY A 438 13.00 38.31 3.51
N THR A 439 12.30 38.98 4.44
CA THR A 439 10.95 39.53 4.20
C THR A 439 10.78 40.83 4.95
#